data_AF-A0A1J5V5U2-F1
#
_entry.id   AF-A0A1J5V5U2-F1
#
_cell.length_a   1.000
_cell.length_b   1.000
_cell.length_c   1.000
_cell.angle_alpha   90.00
_cell.angle_beta   90.00
_cell.angle_gamma   90.00
#
_symmetry.space_group_name_H-M   'P 1'
#
loop_
_entity.id
_entity.type
_entity.pdbx_description
1 polymer ?
#
loop_
_entity_poly.entity_id
_entity_poly.type
_entity_poly.pdbx_seq_one_letter_code
_entity_poly.pdbx_strand_id
1 'polypeptide(L)' 'MQRWLGGLPRYDATHLPTVAKVQETLADVDGVGVTGAWVAGVGVPAVIGNAREAAQGLL' A
#
# COMPACT_ATOMS: atom_id res chain seq x y z
N MET A 1 -5.65 28.45 3.34
CA MET A 1 -5.98 27.16 4.00
C MET A 1 -6.06 26.09 2.93
N GLN A 2 -5.46 24.92 3.13
CA GLN A 2 -5.50 23.80 2.16
C GLN A 2 -6.47 22.72 2.63
N ARG A 3 -7.24 22.16 1.69
CA ARG A 3 -8.17 21.04 1.94
C ARG A 3 -7.69 19.83 1.16
N TRP A 4 -7.56 18.70 1.85
CA TRP A 4 -7.09 17.44 1.28
C TRP A 4 -8.21 16.41 1.34
N LEU A 5 -8.99 16.32 0.27
CA LEU A 5 -10.06 15.32 0.15
C LEU A 5 -9.43 13.95 -0.12
N GLY A 6 -9.80 12.94 0.67
CA GLY A 6 -9.23 11.59 0.54
C GLY A 6 -7.75 11.49 0.93
N GLY A 7 -7.21 12.48 1.65
CA GLY A 7 -5.78 12.51 2.01
C GLY A 7 -5.33 11.43 3.00
N LEU A 8 -6.27 10.75 3.67
CA LEU A 8 -5.98 9.63 4.57
C LEU A 8 -6.86 8.43 4.23
N PRO A 9 -6.26 7.23 4.10
CA PRO A 9 -7.00 5.98 4.01
C PRO A 9 -7.88 5.77 5.25
N ARG A 10 -9.05 5.18 5.04
CA ARG A 10 -9.88 4.66 6.13
C ARG A 10 -9.48 3.21 6.39
N TYR A 11 -9.09 2.89 7.61
CA TYR A 11 -8.92 1.51 8.06
C TYR A 11 -10.15 1.07 8.83
N ASP A 12 -11.06 0.39 8.16
CA ASP A 12 -12.18 -0.29 8.79
C ASP A 12 -11.88 -1.79 9.00
N ALA A 13 -12.85 -2.54 9.53
CA ALA A 13 -12.70 -3.96 9.82
C ALA A 13 -12.37 -4.81 8.58
N THR A 14 -12.65 -4.31 7.38
CA THR A 14 -12.39 -5.02 6.11
C THR A 14 -11.07 -4.60 5.45
N HIS A 15 -10.39 -3.59 6.00
CA HIS A 15 -9.21 -3.00 5.39
C HIS A 15 -8.07 -4.01 5.19
N LEU A 16 -7.63 -4.67 6.27
CA LEU A 16 -6.51 -5.62 6.18
C LEU A 16 -6.83 -6.81 5.25
N PRO A 17 -8.02 -7.46 5.33
CA PRO A 17 -8.41 -8.47 4.34
C PRO A 17 -8.41 -7.94 2.90
N THR A 18 -8.84 -6.69 2.69
CA THR A 18 -8.84 -6.08 1.35
C THR A 18 -7.42 -5.87 0.83
N VAL A 19 -6.50 -5.37 1.67
CA VAL A 19 -5.09 -5.20 1.32
C VAL A 19 -4.45 -6.53 0.96
N ALA A 20 -4.63 -7.56 1.79
CA ALA A 20 -4.12 -8.90 1.55
C ALA A 20 -4.61 -9.46 0.21
N LYS A 21 -5.91 -9.35 -0.06
CA LYS A 21 -6.50 -9.77 -1.34
C LYS A 21 -5.89 -9.07 -2.55
N VAL A 22 -5.61 -7.76 -2.45
CA VAL A 22 -4.95 -7.03 -3.55
C VAL A 22 -3.52 -7.51 -3.74
N GLN A 23 -2.77 -7.70 -2.66
CA GLN A 23 -1.40 -8.22 -2.73
C GLN A 23 -1.35 -9.62 -3.34
N GLU A 24 -2.24 -10.52 -2.92
CA GLU A 24 -2.39 -11.87 -3.49
C GLU A 24 -2.72 -11.80 -4.98
N THR A 25 -3.67 -10.95 -5.38
CA THR A 25 -4.06 -10.80 -6.79
C THR A 25 -2.91 -10.26 -7.66
N LEU A 26 -2.09 -9.37 -7.11
CA LEU A 26 -0.97 -8.78 -7.85
C LEU A 26 0.27 -9.68 -7.88
N ALA A 27 0.38 -10.65 -6.97
CA ALA A 27 1.49 -11.60 -6.97
C ALA A 27 1.56 -12.45 -8.26
N ASP A 28 0.42 -12.65 -8.94
CA ASP A 28 0.34 -13.36 -10.21
C ASP A 28 0.61 -12.43 -11.44
N VAL A 29 0.94 -11.16 -11.21
CA VAL A 29 1.18 -10.18 -12.28
C VAL A 29 2.66 -9.79 -12.32
N ASP A 30 3.38 -10.38 -13.28
CA ASP A 30 4.80 -10.11 -13.49
C ASP A 30 5.10 -8.62 -13.66
N GLY A 31 6.10 -8.14 -12.92
CA GLY A 31 6.57 -6.76 -13.00
C GLY A 31 5.71 -5.73 -12.27
N VAL A 32 4.72 -6.14 -11.47
CA VAL A 32 3.85 -5.23 -10.71
C VAL A 32 4.08 -5.35 -9.20
N GLY A 33 4.52 -4.26 -8.58
CA GLY A 33 4.62 -4.11 -7.13
C GLY A 33 3.62 -3.09 -6.60
N VAL A 34 3.19 -3.25 -5.34
CA VAL A 34 2.21 -2.36 -4.70
C VAL A 34 2.75 -1.77 -3.41
N THR A 35 2.49 -0.49 -3.18
CA THR A 35 2.90 0.23 -1.97
C THR A 35 1.97 1.42 -1.70
N GLY A 36 2.19 2.10 -0.59
CA GLY A 36 1.50 3.34 -0.22
C GLY A 36 0.88 3.29 1.17
N ALA A 37 0.32 4.42 1.58
CA ALA A 37 -0.28 4.58 2.90
C ALA A 37 -1.44 3.60 3.17
N TRP A 38 -2.16 3.17 2.14
CA TRP A 38 -3.24 2.20 2.28
C TRP A 38 -2.74 0.75 2.40
N VAL A 39 -1.47 0.47 2.12
CA VAL A 39 -0.86 -0.86 2.21
C VAL A 39 -0.07 -1.01 3.51
N ALA A 40 0.80 -0.03 3.79
CA ALA A 40 1.87 -0.17 4.77
C ALA A 40 1.67 0.65 6.06
N GLY A 41 0.56 1.38 6.17
CA GLY A 41 0.34 2.35 7.24
C GLY A 41 0.53 3.80 6.77
N VAL A 42 -0.13 4.74 7.46
CA VAL A 42 -0.12 6.17 7.10
C VAL A 42 1.18 6.91 7.42
N GLY A 43 2.09 6.30 8.19
CA GLY A 43 3.37 6.89 8.55
C GLY A 43 4.32 6.95 7.35
N VAL A 44 4.89 8.12 7.06
CA VAL A 44 5.85 8.31 5.96
C VAL A 44 6.99 7.28 5.98
N PRO A 45 7.62 6.96 7.13
CA PRO A 45 8.66 5.93 7.17
C PRO A 45 8.16 4.53 6.80
N ALA A 46 6.93 4.19 7.16
CA ALA A 46 6.35 2.88 6.84
C ALA A 46 6.11 2.74 5.33
N VAL A 47 5.60 3.80 4.69
CA VAL A 47 5.45 3.86 3.23
C VAL A 47 6.80 3.74 2.53
N ILE A 48 7.83 4.45 3.00
CA ILE A 48 9.18 4.39 2.40
C ILE A 48 9.77 2.99 2.54
N GLY A 49 9.68 2.37 3.72
CA GLY A 49 10.18 1.01 3.95
C GLY A 49 9.53 0.01 2.99
N ASN A 50 8.19 0.01 2.97
CA ASN A 50 7.44 -0.89 2.09
C ASN A 50 7.67 -0.62 0.60
N ALA A 51 7.81 0.64 0.17
CA ALA A 51 8.10 0.96 -1.23
C ALA A 51 9.47 0.42 -1.67
N ARG A 52 10.46 0.43 -0.77
CA ARG A 52 11.79 -0.16 -1.03
C ARG A 52 11.71 -1.67 -1.15
N GLU A 53 10.97 -2.35 -0.27
CA GLU A 53 10.74 -3.80 -0.34
C GLU A 53 10.03 -4.17 -1.65
N ALA A 54 8.96 -3.45 -2.01
CA ALA A 54 8.23 -3.67 -3.25
C ALA A 54 9.13 -3.48 -4.48
N ALA A 55 9.97 -2.43 -4.51
CA ALA A 55 10.90 -2.21 -5.60
C ALA A 55 11.98 -3.30 -5.68
N GLN A 56 12.50 -3.78 -4.54
CA GLN A 56 13.47 -4.88 -4.50
C GLN A 56 12.88 -6.18 -5.05
N GLY A 57 11.60 -6.45 -4.82
CA GLY A 57 10.91 -7.62 -5.35
C GLY A 57 10.70 -7.60 -6.87
N LEU A 58 10.98 -6.48 -7.55
CA LEU A 58 10.84 -6.31 -9.00
C LEU A 58 12.17 -6.34 -9.78
N LEU A 59 13.30 -6.43 -9.08
CA LEU A 59 14.66 -6.49 -9.66
C LEU A 59 15.12 -7.94 -9.82
#